data_AF-A0A192D603-F1
#
_entry.id   AF-A0A192D603-F1
#
_cell.length_a   1.000
_cell.length_b   1.000
_cell.length_c   1.000
_cell.angle_alpha   90.00
_cell.angle_beta   90.00
_cell.angle_gamma   90.00
#
_symmetry.space_group_name_H-M   'P 1'
#
loop_
_entity.id
_entity.type
_entity.pdbx_description
1 polymer ?
#
loop_
_entity_poly.entity_id
_entity_poly.type
_entity_poly.pdbx_seq_one_letter_code
_entity_poly.pdbx_strand_id
1 'polypeptide(L)'
;MLQKTSVRRPDALHRPAALPFAGGVVSTRGITMRQNLTQIIALVLLYPGLAACARGDDTYPSLAIRPAELGLPAEPPPPAGPIRPATPAARLAQLRSTVQSADTAFATRAAQTARLAEAAAGQPFESNARAAAMVALADLDGLRARTANALVEIDVMAAEAANLLSPDQPLTDLQTEVAATLAREDATIARLWARIGS
;
A
#
# COMPACT_ATOMS: atom_id res chain seq x y z
N MET A 1 -15.70 -3.27 61.92
CA MET A 1 -14.31 -3.68 61.63
C MET A 1 -14.03 -3.37 60.17
N LEU A 2 -13.26 -2.32 59.90
CA LEU A 2 -12.88 -1.87 58.56
C LEU A 2 -11.62 -2.62 58.11
N GLN A 3 -11.61 -3.15 56.89
CA GLN A 3 -10.38 -3.60 56.24
C GLN A 3 -10.17 -2.83 54.94
N LYS A 4 -9.03 -2.14 54.90
CA LYS A 4 -8.56 -1.19 53.90
C LYS A 4 -7.31 -1.80 53.29
N THR A 5 -7.33 -2.13 52.00
CA THR A 5 -6.14 -2.59 51.24
C THR A 5 -6.19 -1.89 49.87
N SER A 6 -5.63 -0.69 49.77
CA SER A 6 -4.26 -0.39 49.31
C SER A 6 -4.03 -0.76 47.85
N VAL A 7 -4.24 0.26 46.99
CA VAL A 7 -3.94 0.29 45.55
C VAL A 7 -2.44 0.51 45.36
N ARG A 8 -1.79 -0.31 44.52
CA ARG A 8 -0.38 -0.16 44.15
C ARG A 8 -0.28 0.17 42.65
N ARG A 9 0.10 1.42 42.31
CA ARG A 9 0.59 1.82 40.99
C ARG A 9 2.07 1.43 40.84
N PRO A 10 2.52 1.12 39.63
CA PRO A 10 3.88 1.48 39.23
C PRO A 10 3.91 2.38 37.99
N ASP A 11 4.67 3.47 38.15
CA ASP A 11 5.18 4.37 37.12
C ASP A 11 6.16 3.65 36.19
N ALA A 12 6.23 4.06 34.92
CA ALA A 12 7.47 4.48 34.25
C ALA A 12 7.23 4.74 32.75
N LEU A 13 7.30 6.02 32.38
CA LEU A 13 7.48 6.50 31.00
C LEU A 13 8.75 5.90 30.37
N HIS A 14 8.62 5.29 29.19
CA HIS A 14 9.73 5.07 28.27
C HIS A 14 9.81 6.25 27.29
N ARG A 15 10.86 7.05 27.39
CA ARG A 15 11.28 8.03 26.38
C ARG A 15 12.34 7.39 25.47
N PRO A 16 12.18 7.37 24.14
CA PRO A 16 13.28 6.99 23.25
C PRO A 16 14.30 8.13 23.09
N ALA A 17 15.57 7.74 23.09
CA ALA A 17 16.75 8.59 22.99
C ALA A 17 16.93 9.19 21.59
N ALA A 18 17.29 10.48 21.54
CA ALA A 18 17.70 11.18 20.33
C ALA A 18 19.17 10.84 19.98
N LEU A 19 19.42 10.53 18.72
CA LEU A 19 20.77 10.31 18.18
C LEU A 19 21.41 11.65 17.77
N PRO A 20 22.72 11.88 18.02
CA PRO A 20 23.42 13.06 17.55
C PRO A 20 23.92 12.89 16.11
N PHE A 21 23.54 13.83 15.23
CA PHE A 21 24.17 14.02 13.92
C PHE A 21 25.52 14.73 14.10
N ALA A 22 26.62 14.02 13.84
CA ALA A 22 27.96 14.59 13.77
C ALA A 22 28.21 15.15 12.37
N GLY A 23 28.25 16.48 12.24
CA GLY A 23 28.68 17.18 11.03
C GLY A 23 30.20 17.23 10.95
N GLY A 24 30.78 16.59 9.94
CA GLY A 24 32.20 16.71 9.60
C GLY A 24 32.41 17.78 8.54
N VAL A 25 32.96 18.93 8.92
CA VAL A 25 33.51 19.94 8.00
C VAL A 25 34.97 19.57 7.74
N VAL A 26 35.28 19.12 6.52
CA VAL A 26 36.66 18.97 6.06
C VAL A 26 37.06 20.23 5.31
N SER A 27 37.90 21.02 5.97
CA SER A 27 38.66 22.11 5.39
C SER A 27 40.10 21.64 5.21
N THR A 28 40.62 21.66 3.98
CA THR A 28 42.06 21.60 3.74
C THR A 28 42.43 22.60 2.66
N ARG A 29 43.13 23.66 3.11
CA ARG A 29 43.89 24.60 2.29
C ARG A 29 45.08 23.91 1.66
N GLY A 30 45.50 24.45 0.51
CA GLY A 30 46.37 23.81 -0.45
C GLY A 30 47.84 23.70 -0.08
N ILE A 31 48.56 22.98 -0.94
CA ILE A 31 50.00 23.02 -1.24
C ILE A 31 50.13 22.30 -2.61
N THR A 32 51.15 22.65 -3.41
CA THR A 32 51.66 22.05 -4.67
C THR A 32 51.21 22.61 -6.04
N MET A 33 51.45 23.90 -6.29
CA MET A 33 51.39 24.49 -7.65
C MET A 33 52.46 23.95 -8.64
N ARG A 34 53.48 23.20 -8.18
CA ARG A 34 54.52 22.61 -9.07
C ARG A 34 54.16 21.23 -9.64
N GLN A 35 53.23 20.48 -9.04
CA GLN A 35 52.80 19.17 -9.56
C GLN A 35 51.83 19.28 -10.74
N ASN A 36 51.07 20.38 -10.81
CA ASN A 36 50.09 20.59 -11.87
C ASN A 36 50.76 20.84 -13.24
N LEU A 37 51.98 21.40 -13.27
CA LEU A 37 52.65 21.72 -14.53
C LEU A 37 53.17 20.46 -15.25
N THR A 38 53.68 19.47 -14.50
CA THR A 38 54.18 18.20 -15.07
C THR A 38 53.04 17.30 -15.52
N GLN A 39 51.90 17.31 -14.82
CA GLN A 39 50.69 16.60 -15.24
C GLN A 39 50.06 17.20 -16.50
N ILE A 40 50.03 18.53 -16.62
CA ILE A 40 49.51 19.20 -17.83
C ILE A 40 50.39 18.89 -19.05
N ILE A 41 51.72 18.87 -18.91
CA ILE A 41 52.63 18.52 -20.01
C ILE A 41 52.47 17.06 -20.43
N ALA A 42 52.29 16.13 -19.48
CA ALA A 42 52.01 14.72 -19.80
C ALA A 42 50.67 14.54 -20.54
N LEU A 43 49.62 15.29 -20.16
CA LEU A 43 48.33 15.28 -20.86
C LEU A 43 48.39 15.88 -22.26
N VAL A 44 49.16 16.96 -22.46
CA VAL A 44 49.32 17.62 -23.77
C VAL A 44 50.12 16.75 -24.74
N LEU A 45 51.13 16.00 -24.27
CA LEU A 45 51.88 15.06 -25.09
C LEU A 45 51.10 13.77 -25.44
N LEU A 46 50.10 13.39 -24.64
CA LEU A 46 49.22 12.24 -24.92
C LEU A 46 48.11 12.57 -25.93
N TYR A 47 47.73 13.85 -26.06
CA TYR A 47 46.64 14.31 -26.91
C TYR A 47 46.79 14.02 -28.43
N PRO A 48 47.96 14.18 -29.07
CA PRO A 48 48.07 13.94 -30.52
C PRO A 48 47.97 12.45 -30.91
N GLY A 49 48.17 11.51 -29.97
CA GLY A 49 48.01 10.07 -30.22
C GLY A 49 46.55 9.63 -30.40
N LEU A 50 45.61 10.33 -29.77
CA LEU A 50 44.18 10.04 -29.86
C LEU A 50 43.55 10.59 -31.15
N ALA A 51 44.10 11.68 -31.71
CA ALA A 51 43.62 12.24 -32.97
C ALA A 51 44.01 11.38 -34.21
N ALA A 52 44.99 10.47 -34.07
CA ALA A 52 45.37 9.55 -35.13
C ALA A 52 44.41 8.35 -35.28
N CYS A 53 43.63 8.01 -34.26
CA CYS A 53 42.68 6.88 -34.31
C CYS A 53 41.33 7.23 -34.95
N ALA A 54 41.08 8.52 -35.22
CA ALA A 54 39.85 9.01 -35.85
C ALA A 54 40.14 9.73 -37.19
N ARG A 55 41.26 9.40 -37.86
CA ARG A 55 41.49 9.84 -39.24
C ARG A 55 40.52 9.08 -40.15
N GLY A 56 39.31 9.61 -40.25
CA GLY A 56 38.29 9.13 -41.15
C GLY A 56 38.68 9.46 -42.57
N ASP A 57 39.19 8.47 -43.30
CA ASP A 57 38.85 8.42 -44.71
C ASP A 57 37.32 8.21 -44.73
N ASP A 58 36.56 8.98 -45.51
CA ASP A 58 35.08 8.91 -45.62
C ASP A 58 34.56 7.54 -46.14
N THR A 59 35.41 6.50 -46.07
CA THR A 59 35.17 5.10 -46.37
C THR A 59 34.68 4.36 -45.13
N TYR A 60 33.75 4.95 -44.36
CA TYR A 60 33.04 4.18 -43.35
C TYR A 60 32.08 3.20 -44.07
N PRO A 61 32.03 1.92 -43.67
CA PRO A 61 31.04 0.99 -44.22
C PRO A 61 29.64 1.55 -43.94
N SER A 62 28.74 1.42 -44.91
CA SER A 62 27.37 1.97 -44.81
C SER A 62 26.70 1.58 -43.49
N LEU A 63 26.10 2.56 -42.79
CA LEU A 63 25.15 2.34 -41.69
C LEU A 63 23.79 1.77 -42.18
N ALA A 64 23.73 1.29 -43.42
CA ALA A 64 22.59 0.56 -43.90
C ALA A 64 22.41 -0.69 -43.04
N ILE A 65 21.19 -0.92 -42.58
CA ILE A 65 20.79 -2.11 -41.83
C ILE A 65 21.27 -3.34 -42.59
N ARG A 66 22.08 -4.16 -41.93
CA ARG A 66 22.62 -5.37 -42.56
C ARG A 66 21.54 -6.45 -42.58
N PRO A 67 21.54 -7.36 -43.58
CA PRO A 67 20.61 -8.48 -43.59
C PRO A 67 20.68 -9.34 -42.31
N ALA A 68 21.86 -9.43 -41.67
CA ALA A 68 22.05 -10.13 -40.40
C ALA A 68 21.40 -9.41 -39.19
N GLU A 69 21.07 -8.13 -39.31
CA GLU A 69 20.42 -7.32 -38.26
C GLU A 69 18.89 -7.33 -38.37
N LEU A 70 18.34 -7.86 -39.46
CA LEU A 70 16.88 -7.96 -39.66
C LEU A 70 16.21 -9.01 -38.74
N GLY A 71 17.00 -9.73 -37.94
CA GLY A 71 16.54 -10.86 -37.16
C GLY A 71 16.07 -12.01 -38.05
N LEU A 72 15.83 -13.17 -37.44
CA LEU A 72 15.04 -14.21 -38.10
C LEU A 72 13.56 -13.78 -38.06
N PRO A 73 12.76 -14.16 -39.07
CA PRO A 73 11.31 -14.04 -38.97
C PRO A 73 10.86 -14.68 -37.66
N ALA A 74 10.20 -13.90 -36.80
CA ALA A 74 9.68 -14.43 -35.55
C ALA A 74 8.65 -15.50 -35.87
N GLU A 75 8.85 -16.70 -35.31
CA GLU A 75 7.82 -17.73 -35.37
C GLU A 75 6.56 -17.17 -34.67
N PRO A 76 5.38 -17.24 -35.31
CA PRO A 76 4.17 -16.76 -34.67
C PRO A 76 4.00 -17.46 -33.31
N PRO A 77 3.72 -16.71 -32.23
CA PRO A 77 3.54 -17.32 -30.93
C PRO A 77 2.40 -18.34 -31.01
N PRO A 78 2.48 -19.46 -30.26
CA PRO A 78 1.39 -20.40 -30.19
C PRO A 78 0.11 -19.66 -29.78
N PRO A 79 -1.08 -20.10 -30.26
CA PRO A 79 -2.33 -19.49 -29.86
C PRO A 79 -2.43 -19.47 -28.33
N ALA A 80 -2.83 -18.33 -27.77
CA ALA A 80 -3.01 -18.20 -26.34
C ALA A 80 -3.98 -19.29 -25.86
N GLY A 81 -3.58 -20.06 -24.84
CA GLY A 81 -4.46 -21.02 -24.21
C GLY A 81 -5.69 -20.33 -23.58
N PRO A 82 -6.76 -21.07 -23.28
CA PRO A 82 -7.92 -20.50 -22.62
C PRO A 82 -7.52 -19.88 -21.27
N ILE A 83 -7.87 -18.61 -21.06
CA ILE A 83 -7.70 -17.93 -19.77
C ILE A 83 -8.58 -18.64 -18.76
N ARG A 84 -7.98 -19.40 -17.84
CA ARG A 84 -8.69 -19.97 -16.69
C ARG A 84 -8.45 -19.06 -15.49
N PRO A 85 -9.49 -18.79 -14.67
CA PRO A 85 -9.29 -18.13 -13.38
C PRO A 85 -8.21 -18.87 -12.59
N ALA A 86 -7.22 -18.13 -12.09
CA ALA A 86 -6.17 -18.68 -11.26
C ALA A 86 -6.73 -19.08 -9.88
N THR A 87 -7.72 -18.32 -9.39
CA THR A 87 -8.37 -18.57 -8.11
C THR A 87 -9.38 -19.71 -8.23
N PRO A 88 -9.29 -20.75 -7.37
CA PRO A 88 -10.29 -21.80 -7.33
C PRO A 88 -11.69 -21.25 -7.04
N ALA A 89 -12.71 -21.72 -7.77
CA ALA A 89 -14.09 -21.26 -7.58
C ALA A 89 -14.60 -21.47 -6.14
N ALA A 90 -14.20 -22.57 -5.49
CA ALA A 90 -14.52 -22.84 -4.09
C ALA A 90 -13.96 -21.77 -3.14
N ARG A 91 -12.78 -21.23 -3.45
CA ARG A 91 -12.14 -20.17 -2.66
C ARG A 91 -12.89 -18.85 -2.79
N LEU A 92 -13.28 -18.47 -4.01
CA LEU A 92 -14.12 -17.29 -4.25
C LEU A 92 -15.47 -17.41 -3.54
N ALA A 93 -16.09 -18.59 -3.58
CA ALA A 93 -17.35 -18.86 -2.87
C ALA A 93 -17.18 -18.73 -1.34
N GLN A 94 -16.08 -19.23 -0.78
CA GLN A 94 -15.75 -19.07 0.63
C GLN A 94 -15.60 -17.60 1.02
N LEU A 95 -14.81 -16.83 0.28
CA LEU A 95 -14.60 -15.39 0.54
C LEU A 95 -15.93 -14.62 0.48
N ARG A 96 -16.76 -14.90 -0.53
CA ARG A 96 -18.09 -14.30 -0.65
C ARG A 96 -18.98 -14.66 0.53
N SER A 97 -18.98 -15.92 0.98
CA SER A 97 -19.73 -16.34 2.16
C SER A 97 -19.26 -15.64 3.44
N THR A 98 -17.95 -15.44 3.61
CA THR A 98 -17.40 -14.69 4.75
C THR A 98 -17.90 -13.26 4.77
N VAL A 99 -17.85 -12.58 3.63
CA VAL A 99 -18.35 -11.19 3.49
C VAL A 99 -19.86 -11.12 3.75
N GLN A 100 -20.65 -12.02 3.17
CA GLN A 100 -22.11 -12.05 3.37
C GLN A 100 -22.47 -12.30 4.84
N SER A 101 -21.73 -13.17 5.53
CA SER A 101 -21.92 -13.39 6.96
C SER A 101 -21.58 -12.15 7.79
N ALA A 102 -20.51 -11.42 7.43
CA ALA A 102 -20.13 -10.18 8.10
C ALA A 102 -21.17 -9.07 7.89
N ASP A 103 -21.62 -8.86 6.64
CA ASP A 103 -22.64 -7.87 6.27
C ASP A 103 -24.00 -8.18 6.95
N THR A 104 -24.39 -9.45 7.02
CA THR A 104 -25.62 -9.85 7.74
C THR A 104 -25.54 -9.54 9.24
N ALA A 105 -24.38 -9.80 9.86
CA ALA A 105 -24.15 -9.47 11.26
C ALA A 105 -24.15 -7.95 11.48
N PHE A 106 -23.52 -7.19 10.58
CA PHE A 106 -23.53 -5.73 10.58
C PHE A 106 -24.96 -5.20 10.48
N ALA A 107 -25.74 -5.63 9.49
CA ALA A 107 -27.12 -5.19 9.28
C ALA A 107 -28.01 -5.47 10.50
N THR A 108 -27.86 -6.66 11.11
CA THR A 108 -28.58 -7.02 12.34
C THR A 108 -28.23 -6.08 13.49
N ARG A 109 -26.93 -5.82 13.70
CA ARG A 109 -26.47 -4.90 14.75
C ARG A 109 -26.89 -3.46 14.46
N ALA A 110 -26.91 -3.06 13.19
CA ALA A 110 -27.24 -1.70 12.77
C ALA A 110 -28.69 -1.35 13.09
N ALA A 111 -29.62 -2.29 12.90
CA ALA A 111 -31.01 -2.12 13.30
C ALA A 111 -31.18 -1.92 14.82
N GLN A 112 -30.34 -2.57 15.63
CA GLN A 112 -30.33 -2.38 17.08
C GLN A 112 -29.70 -1.03 17.46
N THR A 113 -28.58 -0.68 16.85
CA THR A 113 -27.89 0.61 17.08
C THR A 113 -28.78 1.78 16.67
N ALA A 114 -29.58 1.66 15.62
CA ALA A 114 -30.56 2.68 15.22
C ALA A 114 -31.52 3.03 16.35
N ARG A 115 -32.08 2.04 17.05
CA ARG A 115 -32.99 2.30 18.19
C ARG A 115 -32.28 3.00 19.35
N LEU A 116 -31.03 2.66 19.61
CA LEU A 116 -30.22 3.31 20.63
C LEU A 116 -29.84 4.74 20.23
N ALA A 117 -29.54 4.98 18.95
CA ALA A 117 -29.28 6.31 18.41
C ALA A 117 -30.50 7.22 18.55
N GLU A 118 -31.71 6.72 18.26
CA GLU A 118 -32.95 7.46 18.49
C GLU A 118 -33.16 7.82 19.97
N ALA A 119 -32.91 6.88 20.89
CA ALA A 119 -33.03 7.13 22.33
C ALA A 119 -31.96 8.11 22.85
N ALA A 120 -30.80 8.17 22.20
CA ALA A 120 -29.70 9.08 22.54
C ALA A 120 -29.88 10.49 21.98
N ALA A 121 -30.70 10.68 20.95
CA ALA A 121 -30.90 11.97 20.30
C ALA A 121 -31.40 13.04 21.29
N GLY A 122 -30.79 14.22 21.25
CA GLY A 122 -31.06 15.34 22.16
C GLY A 122 -30.66 15.11 23.62
N GLN A 123 -30.08 13.96 23.98
CA GLN A 123 -29.66 13.66 25.34
C GLN A 123 -28.33 14.36 25.69
N PRO A 124 -28.13 14.76 26.97
CA PRO A 124 -26.87 15.33 27.41
C PRO A 124 -25.71 14.33 27.26
N PHE A 125 -24.48 14.84 27.18
CA PHE A 125 -23.28 14.01 27.00
C PHE A 125 -23.13 12.92 28.07
N GLU A 126 -23.45 13.25 29.33
CA GLU A 126 -23.40 12.36 30.49
C GLU A 126 -24.54 11.31 30.53
N SER A 127 -25.43 11.28 29.54
CA SER A 127 -26.57 10.35 29.52
C SER A 127 -26.14 8.91 29.26
N ASN A 128 -26.67 7.99 30.06
CA ASN A 128 -26.51 6.55 29.85
C ASN A 128 -27.01 6.10 28.47
N ALA A 129 -28.06 6.73 27.92
CA ALA A 129 -28.58 6.42 26.59
C ALA A 129 -27.54 6.74 25.50
N ARG A 130 -26.85 7.88 25.63
CA ARG A 130 -25.78 8.29 24.71
C ARG A 130 -24.56 7.38 24.83
N ALA A 131 -24.16 7.03 26.05
CA ALA A 131 -23.08 6.07 26.27
C ALA A 131 -23.38 4.70 25.63
N ALA A 132 -24.61 4.18 25.81
CA ALA A 132 -25.04 2.92 25.20
C ALA A 132 -25.03 2.98 23.66
N ALA A 133 -25.45 4.10 23.06
CA ALA A 133 -25.42 4.29 21.62
C ALA A 133 -23.98 4.34 21.07
N MET A 134 -23.05 4.98 21.78
CA MET A 134 -21.64 5.03 21.38
C MET A 134 -20.96 3.66 21.44
N VAL A 135 -21.21 2.86 22.49
CA VAL A 135 -20.73 1.47 22.56
C VAL A 135 -21.30 0.66 21.40
N ALA A 136 -22.58 0.84 21.10
CA ALA A 136 -23.23 0.16 19.99
C ALA A 136 -22.70 0.56 18.60
N LEU A 137 -22.18 1.78 18.45
CA LEU A 137 -21.51 2.23 17.24
C LEU A 137 -20.10 1.62 17.13
N ALA A 138 -19.38 1.49 18.25
CA ALA A 138 -18.09 0.79 18.28
C ALA A 138 -18.22 -0.69 17.90
N ASP A 139 -19.29 -1.36 18.33
CA ASP A 139 -19.60 -2.72 17.89
C ASP A 139 -19.80 -2.81 16.36
N LEU A 140 -20.44 -1.81 15.76
CA LEU A 140 -20.61 -1.74 14.30
C LEU A 140 -19.29 -1.55 13.58
N ASP A 141 -18.42 -0.68 14.09
CA ASP A 141 -17.08 -0.48 13.51
C ASP A 141 -16.26 -1.78 13.57
N GLY A 142 -16.36 -2.52 14.69
CA GLY A 142 -15.74 -3.85 14.82
C GLY A 142 -16.29 -4.88 13.83
N LEU A 143 -17.58 -4.81 13.46
CA LEU A 143 -18.17 -5.68 12.43
C LEU A 143 -17.73 -5.26 11.03
N ARG A 144 -17.75 -3.96 10.72
CA ARG A 144 -17.24 -3.38 9.47
C ARG A 144 -15.77 -3.75 9.24
N ALA A 145 -14.96 -3.74 10.27
CA ALA A 145 -13.55 -4.15 10.20
C ALA A 145 -13.38 -5.60 9.70
N ARG A 146 -14.36 -6.49 9.94
CA ARG A 146 -14.32 -7.87 9.41
C ARG A 146 -14.49 -7.89 7.88
N THR A 147 -15.43 -7.08 7.36
CA THR A 147 -15.61 -6.88 5.92
C THR A 147 -14.35 -6.27 5.30
N ALA A 148 -13.72 -5.31 6.00
CA ALA A 148 -12.48 -4.68 5.54
C ALA A 148 -11.30 -5.66 5.47
N ASN A 149 -11.15 -6.53 6.48
CA ASN A 149 -10.12 -7.56 6.47
C ASN A 149 -10.32 -8.57 5.33
N ALA A 150 -11.57 -8.91 4.99
CA ALA A 150 -11.85 -9.76 3.84
C ALA A 150 -11.45 -9.08 2.51
N LEU A 151 -11.67 -7.77 2.37
CA LEU A 151 -11.20 -7.01 1.22
C LEU A 151 -9.67 -7.02 1.12
N VAL A 152 -8.96 -6.82 2.23
CA VAL A 152 -7.48 -6.89 2.27
C VAL A 152 -6.98 -8.25 1.80
N GLU A 153 -7.62 -9.34 2.23
CA GLU A 153 -7.27 -10.69 1.78
C GLU A 153 -7.48 -10.86 0.26
N ILE A 154 -8.57 -10.33 -0.28
CA ILE A 154 -8.85 -10.31 -1.72
C ILE A 154 -7.79 -9.49 -2.48
N ASP A 155 -7.40 -8.32 -1.96
CA ASP A 155 -6.40 -7.43 -2.57
C ASP A 155 -5.03 -8.11 -2.65
N VAL A 156 -4.63 -8.84 -1.61
CA VAL A 156 -3.38 -9.64 -1.61
C VAL A 156 -3.43 -10.69 -2.71
N MET A 157 -4.52 -11.45 -2.82
CA MET A 157 -4.66 -12.46 -3.88
C MET A 157 -4.65 -11.83 -5.27
N ALA A 158 -5.25 -10.65 -5.44
CA ALA A 158 -5.25 -9.94 -6.73
C ALA A 158 -3.86 -9.45 -7.11
N ALA A 159 -3.08 -8.95 -6.14
CA ALA A 159 -1.68 -8.58 -6.33
C ALA A 159 -0.81 -9.79 -6.70
N GLU A 160 -1.01 -10.94 -6.04
CA GLU A 160 -0.32 -12.19 -6.38
C GLU A 160 -0.64 -12.65 -7.81
N ALA A 161 -1.91 -12.61 -8.20
CA ALA A 161 -2.35 -12.94 -9.56
C ALA A 161 -1.72 -12.00 -10.61
N ALA A 162 -1.64 -10.71 -10.32
CA ALA A 162 -0.98 -9.73 -11.18
C ALA A 162 0.53 -9.99 -11.32
N ASN A 163 1.22 -10.33 -10.22
CA ASN A 163 2.65 -10.68 -10.24
C ASN A 163 2.94 -11.92 -11.10
N LEU A 164 1.98 -12.84 -11.19
CA LEU A 164 2.04 -14.02 -12.05
C LEU A 164 1.60 -13.76 -13.50
N LEU A 165 1.31 -12.50 -13.86
CA LEU A 165 0.76 -12.11 -15.17
C LEU A 165 -0.51 -12.91 -15.52
N SER A 166 -1.30 -13.25 -14.49
CA SER A 166 -2.49 -14.08 -14.59
C SER A 166 -3.69 -13.34 -13.99
N PRO A 167 -4.17 -12.25 -14.64
CA PRO A 167 -5.27 -11.46 -14.12
C PRO A 167 -6.54 -12.32 -13.98
N ASP A 168 -7.19 -12.22 -12.82
CA ASP A 168 -8.35 -13.02 -12.44
C ASP A 168 -9.59 -12.14 -12.33
N GLN A 169 -10.38 -12.07 -13.41
CA GLN A 169 -11.56 -11.21 -13.47
C GLN A 169 -12.59 -11.50 -12.36
N PRO A 170 -12.96 -12.76 -12.06
CA PRO A 170 -13.79 -13.09 -10.90
C PRO A 170 -13.31 -12.53 -9.56
N LEU A 171 -11.99 -12.40 -9.36
CA LEU A 171 -11.43 -11.84 -8.14
C LEU A 171 -11.60 -10.31 -8.10
N THR A 172 -11.38 -9.63 -9.22
CA THR A 172 -11.63 -8.19 -9.39
C THR A 172 -13.12 -7.85 -9.20
N ASP A 173 -14.01 -8.69 -9.71
CA ASP A 173 -15.46 -8.52 -9.55
C ASP A 173 -15.84 -8.64 -8.06
N LEU A 174 -15.28 -9.62 -7.35
CA LEU A 174 -15.48 -9.78 -5.91
C LEU A 174 -14.91 -8.59 -5.13
N GLN A 175 -13.72 -8.11 -5.47
CA GLN A 175 -13.12 -6.90 -4.87
C GLN A 175 -14.09 -5.71 -4.94
N THR A 176 -14.69 -5.49 -6.11
CA THR A 176 -15.68 -4.42 -6.34
C THR A 176 -16.95 -4.61 -5.50
N GLU A 177 -17.46 -5.84 -5.42
CA GLU A 177 -18.62 -6.22 -4.61
C GLU A 177 -18.39 -5.92 -3.12
N VAL A 178 -17.22 -6.29 -2.58
CA VAL A 178 -16.86 -6.09 -1.17
C VAL A 178 -16.62 -4.61 -0.87
N ALA A 179 -15.93 -3.89 -1.76
CA ALA A 179 -15.72 -2.45 -1.61
C ALA A 179 -17.05 -1.68 -1.57
N ALA A 180 -18.01 -2.04 -2.43
CA ALA A 180 -19.35 -1.46 -2.41
C ALA A 180 -20.11 -1.79 -1.11
N THR A 181 -19.87 -2.96 -0.53
CA THR A 181 -20.45 -3.36 0.77
C THR A 181 -19.91 -2.50 1.91
N LEU A 182 -18.58 -2.34 1.99
CA LEU A 182 -17.95 -1.44 2.96
C LEU A 182 -18.47 0.00 2.87
N ALA A 183 -18.63 0.53 1.65
CA ALA A 183 -19.16 1.86 1.45
C ALA A 183 -20.59 2.02 2.02
N ARG A 184 -21.45 0.98 1.92
CA ARG A 184 -22.79 0.99 2.53
C ARG A 184 -22.75 0.92 4.06
N GLU A 185 -21.85 0.11 4.61
CA GLU A 185 -21.61 0.01 6.05
C GLU A 185 -21.13 1.37 6.61
N ASP A 186 -20.15 1.99 5.97
CA ASP A 186 -19.62 3.32 6.29
C ASP A 186 -20.71 4.39 6.31
N ALA A 187 -21.51 4.45 5.24
CA ALA A 187 -22.62 5.39 5.16
C ALA A 187 -23.64 5.17 6.30
N THR A 188 -23.82 3.92 6.73
CA THR A 188 -24.74 3.58 7.83
C THR A 188 -24.18 4.04 9.17
N ILE A 189 -22.91 3.79 9.46
CA ILE A 189 -22.24 4.29 10.67
C ILE A 189 -22.31 5.82 10.72
N ALA A 190 -22.01 6.51 9.61
CA ALA A 190 -22.05 7.96 9.55
C ALA A 190 -23.45 8.53 9.85
N ARG A 191 -24.51 7.95 9.28
CA ARG A 191 -25.90 8.35 9.56
C ARG A 191 -26.26 8.16 11.04
N LEU A 192 -25.87 7.05 11.64
CA LEU A 192 -26.14 6.76 13.04
C LEU A 192 -25.37 7.69 13.98
N TRP A 193 -24.11 7.97 13.67
CA TRP A 193 -23.30 8.93 14.43
C TRP A 193 -23.91 10.33 14.40
N ALA A 194 -24.34 10.79 13.23
CA ALA A 194 -25.06 12.07 13.09
C ALA A 194 -26.34 12.10 13.93
N ARG A 195 -27.09 11.00 13.97
CA ARG A 195 -28.32 10.91 14.77
C ARG A 195 -28.07 10.98 16.28
N ILE A 196 -26.98 10.39 16.77
CA ILE A 196 -26.59 10.50 18.19
C ILE A 196 -26.17 11.93 18.55
N GLY A 197 -25.62 12.68 17.59
CA GLY A 197 -25.17 14.06 17.77
C GLY A 197 -26.28 15.12 17.67
N SER A 198 -27.43 14.79 17.07
CA SER A 198 -28.61 15.67 16.97
C SER A 198 -29.44 15.66 18.25
#